data_AF-A0A5C4Q2T5-F1
#
_entry.id   AF-A0A5C4Q2T5-F1
#
_cell.length_a   1.000
_cell.length_b   1.000
_cell.length_c   1.000
_cell.angle_alpha   90.00
_cell.angle_beta   90.00
_cell.angle_gamma   90.00
#
_symmetry.space_group_name_H-M   'P 1'
#
loop_
_entity.id
_entity.type
_entity.pdbx_description
1 polymer ?
#
loop_
_entity_poly.entity_id
_entity_poly.type
_entity_poly.pdbx_seq_one_letter_code
_entity_poly.pdbx_strand_id
1 'polypeptide(L)' 'MAERSGLSRHTVRKIEHGDPNVAIGYYVMILGILGLEQDLQLVAQDDELGRKLQDIELLRK' A
#
# COMPACT_ATOMS: atom_id res chain seq x y z
N MET A 1 -15.14 8.80 4.22
CA MET A 1 -14.13 8.22 3.31
C MET A 1 -14.39 8.58 1.86
N ALA A 2 -15.50 8.15 1.25
CA ALA A 2 -15.83 8.47 -0.15
C ALA A 2 -15.77 9.98 -0.47
N GLU A 3 -16.34 10.83 0.39
CA GLU A 3 -16.30 12.29 0.21
C GLU A 3 -14.91 12.91 0.36
N ARG A 4 -14.02 12.28 1.13
CA ARG A 4 -12.63 12.73 1.34
C ARG A 4 -11.66 12.17 0.30
N SER A 5 -12.02 11.07 -0.35
CA SER A 5 -11.17 10.36 -1.31
C SER A 5 -11.54 10.61 -2.78
N GLY A 6 -12.70 11.22 -3.06
CA GLY A 6 -13.23 11.36 -4.41
C GLY A 6 -13.67 10.03 -5.04
N LEU A 7 -13.64 8.93 -4.29
CA LEU A 7 -14.05 7.61 -4.76
C LEU A 7 -15.55 7.38 -4.57
N SER A 8 -16.13 6.55 -5.43
CA SER A 8 -17.50 6.09 -5.24
C SER A 8 -17.66 5.33 -3.91
N ARG A 9 -18.85 5.41 -3.30
CA ARG A 9 -19.17 4.63 -2.09
C ARG A 9 -18.97 3.13 -2.31
N HIS A 10 -19.22 2.64 -3.53
CA HIS A 10 -18.95 1.26 -3.90
C HIS A 10 -17.46 0.93 -3.81
N THR A 11 -16.59 1.77 -4.38
CA THR A 11 -15.14 1.54 -4.38
C THR A 11 -14.60 1.53 -2.95
N VAL A 12 -15.02 2.47 -2.11
CA VAL A 12 -14.62 2.51 -0.70
C VAL A 12 -15.05 1.24 0.03
N ARG A 13 -16.27 0.75 -0.19
CA ARG A 13 -16.72 -0.50 0.41
C ARG A 13 -15.86 -1.69 -0.01
N LYS A 14 -15.48 -1.77 -1.30
CA LYS A 14 -14.58 -2.83 -1.79
C LYS A 14 -13.21 -2.77 -1.11
N ILE A 15 -12.66 -1.58 -0.92
CA ILE A 15 -11.40 -1.35 -0.18
C ILE A 15 -11.54 -1.83 1.27
N GLU A 16 -12.62 -1.46 1.96
CA GLU A 16 -12.87 -1.88 3.34
C GLU A 16 -13.04 -3.41 3.49
N HIS A 17 -13.47 -4.10 2.43
CA HIS A 17 -13.59 -5.56 2.39
C HIS A 17 -12.32 -6.26 1.87
N GLY A 18 -11.25 -5.51 1.55
CA GLY A 18 -10.00 -6.08 1.05
C GLY A 18 -10.13 -6.71 -0.34
N ASP A 19 -11.02 -6.21 -1.21
CA ASP A 19 -11.17 -6.71 -2.58
C ASP A 19 -9.83 -6.59 -3.35
N PRO A 20 -9.22 -7.73 -3.76
CA PRO A 20 -7.92 -7.73 -4.45
C PRO A 20 -7.99 -7.15 -5.88
N ASN A 21 -9.20 -6.96 -6.44
CA ASN A 21 -9.36 -6.34 -7.75
C ASN A 21 -9.29 -4.81 -7.72
N VAL A 22 -9.27 -4.22 -6.52
CA VAL A 22 -9.09 -2.77 -6.39
C VAL A 22 -7.60 -2.45 -6.53
N ALA A 23 -7.28 -1.48 -7.39
CA ALA A 23 -5.91 -1.02 -7.58
C ALA A 23 -5.26 -0.61 -6.25
N ILE A 24 -4.03 -1.08 -6.00
CA ILE A 24 -3.29 -0.84 -4.76
C ILE A 24 -3.17 0.66 -4.42
N GLY A 25 -3.06 1.52 -5.43
CA GLY A 25 -3.00 2.97 -5.24
C GLY A 25 -4.21 3.55 -4.49
N TYR A 26 -5.39 2.94 -4.62
CA TYR A 26 -6.58 3.39 -3.87
C TYR A 26 -6.52 2.99 -2.39
N TYR A 27 -5.90 1.85 -2.05
CA TYR A 27 -5.63 1.51 -0.66
C TYR A 27 -4.65 2.51 -0.04
N VAL A 28 -3.54 2.79 -0.74
CA VAL A 28 -2.53 3.75 -0.27
C VAL A 28 -3.13 5.15 -0.08
N MET A 29 -3.99 5.59 -1.01
CA MET A 29 -4.68 6.88 -0.89
C MET A 29 -5.59 6.94 0.34
N ILE A 30 -6.35 5.87 0.62
CA ILE A 30 -7.20 5.81 1.83
C ILE A 30 -6.36 5.83 3.11
N LEU A 31 -5.23 5.10 3.14
CA LEU A 31 -4.28 5.16 4.24
C LEU A 31 -3.73 6.57 4.44
N GLY A 32 -3.36 7.27 3.37
CA GLY A 32 -2.90 8.67 3.44
C GLY A 32 -3.97 9.65 3.97
N ILE A 33 -5.24 9.44 3.61
CA ILE A 33 -6.35 10.25 4.17
C ILE A 33 -6.55 9.99 5.67
N LEU A 34 -6.21 8.79 6.13
CA LEU A 34 -6.23 8.38 7.54
C LEU A 34 -4.99 8.81 8.32
N GLY A 35 -3.90 9.21 7.65
CA GLY A 35 -2.60 9.43 8.28
C GLY A 35 -1.90 8.12 8.69
N LEU A 36 -2.14 7.05 7.94
CA LEU A 36 -1.60 5.69 8.16
C LEU A 36 -0.69 5.24 7.01
N GLU A 37 -0.28 6.14 6.12
CA GLU A 37 0.58 5.80 4.99
C GLU A 37 1.95 5.26 5.41
N GLN A 38 2.44 5.66 6.60
CA GLN A 38 3.70 5.17 7.15
C GLN A 38 3.64 3.68 7.53
N ASP A 39 2.45 3.12 7.75
CA ASP A 39 2.30 1.70 8.10
C ASP A 39 2.80 0.78 6.98
N LEU A 40 2.86 1.26 5.73
CA LEU A 40 3.49 0.51 4.63
C LEU A 40 4.98 0.23 4.88
N GLN A 41 5.66 1.02 5.71
CA GLN A 41 7.05 0.76 6.10
C GLN A 41 7.19 -0.48 6.99
N LEU A 42 6.11 -0.91 7.63
CA LEU A 42 6.08 -2.15 8.42
C LEU A 42 6.04 -3.39 7.51
N VAL A 43 5.62 -3.23 6.26
CA VAL A 43 5.61 -4.32 5.29
C VAL A 43 7.05 -4.71 4.96
N ALA A 44 7.40 -5.98 5.21
CA ALA A 44 8.74 -6.52 5.02
C ALA A 44 9.84 -5.82 5.84
N GLN A 45 9.47 -5.17 6.96
CA GLN A 45 10.43 -4.52 7.85
C GLN A 45 11.55 -5.47 8.31
N ASP A 46 11.20 -6.73 8.57
CA ASP A 46 12.10 -7.76 9.08
C ASP A 46 12.78 -8.61 7.98
N ASP A 47 12.61 -8.27 6.70
CA ASP A 47 13.24 -8.99 5.58
C ASP A 47 14.67 -8.49 5.28
N GLU A 48 15.57 -8.67 6.25
CA GLU A 48 16.97 -8.27 6.10
C GLU A 48 17.68 -9.01 4.96
N LEU A 49 17.37 -10.29 4.77
CA LEU A 49 17.98 -11.11 3.72
C LEU A 49 17.52 -10.64 2.34
N GLY A 50 16.22 -10.43 2.14
CA GLY A 50 15.66 -9.94 0.89
C GLY A 50 16.26 -8.59 0.49
N ARG A 51 16.43 -7.66 1.45
CA ARG A 51 17.13 -6.39 1.19
C ARG A 51 18.57 -6.58 0.74
N LYS A 52 19.35 -7.41 1.43
CA LYS A 52 20.75 -7.70 1.01
C LYS A 52 20.83 -8.28 -0.40
N LEU A 53 19.91 -9.16 -0.76
CA LEU A 53 19.85 -9.74 -2.11
C LEU A 53 19.50 -8.68 -3.17
N GLN A 54 18.55 -7.79 -2.88
CA GLN A 54 18.20 -6.67 -3.76
C GLN A 54 19.40 -5.71 -3.98
N ASP A 55 20.11 -5.37 -2.90
CA ASP A 55 21.29 -4.50 -2.98
C ASP A 55 22.40 -5.12 -3.84
N ILE A 56 22.65 -6.43 -3.69
CA ILE A 56 23.61 -7.16 -4.54
C ILE A 56 23.19 -7.12 -6.01
N GLU A 57 21.91 -7.26 -6.32
CA GLU A 57 21.41 -7.22 -7.71
C GLU A 57 21.56 -5.83 -8.34
N LEU A 58 21.34 -4.76 -7.56
CA LEU A 58 21.52 -3.38 -8.01
C LEU A 58 22.99 -3.07 -8.39
N LEU A 59 23.96 -3.69 -7.72
CA LEU A 59 25.39 -3.56 -8.02
C LEU A 59 25.84 -4.32 -9.28
N ARG A 60 25.01 -5.24 -9.79
CA ARG A 60 25.32 -6.04 -11.00
C ARG A 60 24.88 -5.36 -12.30
N LYS A 61 24.16 -4.23 -12.22
CA LYS A 61 23.81 -3.36 -13.35
C LYS A 61 24.83 -2.25 -13.53
#